data_AF-J7J669-F1
#
_entry.id   AF-J7J669-F1
#
_cell.length_a   1.000
_cell.length_b   1.000
_cell.length_c   1.000
_cell.angle_alpha   90.00
_cell.angle_beta   90.00
_cell.angle_gamma   90.00
#
_symmetry.space_group_name_H-M   'P 1'
#
loop_
_entity.id
_entity.type
_entity.pdbx_description
1 polymer ?
#
loop_
_entity_poly.entity_id
_entity_poly.type
_entity_poly.pdbx_seq_one_letter_code
_entity_poly.pdbx_strand_id
1 'polypeptide(L)'
;MNIRTKISLSISIGFIVIATTLAIFFLGDSIYSKTNLEWLSLAFVILSEIALFAGTTIMSLQVSPTNKMLIRSGMISTLFIYWVITVVCAFFKNIFIDNLKGYIVLQIIIIAITAIIIILLNSLATRVRHVDERIVHSKGLMDDCQKRLFGLKSNNRYTQFQKPLNDIYEMLKYGDKIGSSTVDTEISNEITNLEKALANKEAPLTSNTDTIVGNIKFLIKRRNMELSQAKRGSY
;
A
#
# COMPACT_ATOMS: atom_id res chain seq x y z
N MET A 1 9.50 12.70 -15.09
CA MET A 1 8.21 12.90 -15.79
C MET A 1 7.16 13.37 -14.80
N ASN A 2 6.69 14.62 -14.92
CA ASN A 2 5.77 15.26 -13.99
C ASN A 2 4.40 14.55 -13.93
N ILE A 3 3.71 14.61 -12.80
CA ILE A 3 2.36 14.03 -12.63
C ILE A 3 1.39 14.58 -13.70
N ARG A 4 1.50 15.89 -13.99
CA ARG A 4 0.73 16.56 -15.06
C ARG A 4 0.97 15.96 -16.44
N THR A 5 2.22 15.60 -16.78
CA THR A 5 2.53 15.01 -18.09
C THR A 5 2.04 13.57 -18.20
N LYS A 6 2.05 12.80 -17.10
CA LYS A 6 1.47 11.45 -17.05
C LYS A 6 -0.05 11.47 -17.27
N ILE A 7 -0.75 12.39 -16.61
CA ILE A 7 -2.20 12.55 -16.74
C ILE A 7 -2.57 13.01 -18.14
N SER A 8 -1.90 14.04 -18.66
CA SER A 8 -2.13 14.54 -20.01
C SER A 8 -1.95 13.42 -21.04
N LEU A 9 -0.88 12.63 -20.91
CA LEU A 9 -0.61 11.51 -21.81
C LEU A 9 -1.68 10.41 -21.72
N SER A 10 -2.12 10.05 -20.51
CA SER A 10 -3.19 9.07 -20.30
C SER A 10 -4.50 9.50 -20.95
N ILE A 11 -4.88 10.77 -20.81
CA ILE A 11 -6.10 11.33 -21.42
C ILE A 11 -5.99 11.36 -22.94
N SER A 12 -4.85 11.81 -23.49
CA SER A 12 -4.62 11.83 -24.94
C SER A 12 -4.70 10.44 -25.56
N ILE A 13 -4.09 9.43 -24.94
CA ILE A 13 -4.20 8.04 -25.40
C ILE A 13 -5.65 7.57 -25.35
N GLY A 14 -6.37 7.85 -24.25
CA GLY A 14 -7.77 7.48 -24.13
C GLY A 14 -8.66 8.09 -25.21
N PHE A 15 -8.43 9.36 -25.54
CA PHE A 15 -9.14 10.03 -26.62
C PHE A 15 -8.87 9.39 -27.99
N ILE A 16 -7.61 9.05 -28.28
CA ILE A 16 -7.23 8.38 -29.54
C ILE A 16 -7.91 7.02 -29.65
N VAL A 17 -7.93 6.24 -28.57
CA VAL A 17 -8.57 4.91 -28.54
C VAL A 17 -10.07 5.04 -28.80
N ILE A 18 -10.78 5.93 -28.09
CA ILE A 18 -12.22 6.16 -28.30
C ILE A 18 -12.51 6.63 -29.73
N ALA A 19 -11.71 7.57 -30.26
CA ALA A 19 -11.85 8.05 -31.63
C ALA A 19 -11.65 6.92 -32.66
N THR A 20 -10.68 6.03 -32.40
CA THR A 20 -10.42 4.85 -33.25
C THR A 20 -11.58 3.87 -33.19
N THR A 21 -12.13 3.59 -32.01
CA THR A 21 -13.29 2.72 -31.81
C THR A 21 -14.52 3.26 -32.54
N LEU A 22 -14.77 4.57 -32.46
CA LEU A 22 -15.84 5.23 -33.23
C LEU A 22 -15.59 5.14 -34.74
N ALA A 23 -14.36 5.40 -35.20
CA ALA A 23 -14.02 5.30 -36.62
C ALA A 23 -14.24 3.88 -37.16
N ILE A 24 -13.78 2.85 -36.44
CA ILE A 24 -14.01 1.44 -36.80
C ILE A 24 -15.51 1.13 -36.84
N PHE A 25 -16.28 1.62 -35.87
CA PHE A 25 -17.73 1.40 -35.84
C PHE A 25 -18.43 2.03 -37.05
N PHE A 26 -18.08 3.27 -37.43
CA PHE A 26 -18.70 3.93 -38.58
C PHE A 26 -18.21 3.41 -39.93
N LEU A 27 -16.96 2.97 -40.03
CA LEU A 27 -16.40 2.38 -41.26
C LEU A 27 -16.85 0.93 -41.49
N GLY A 28 -17.12 0.19 -40.41
CA GLY A 28 -17.35 -1.26 -40.44
C GLY A 28 -18.64 -1.75 -41.07
N ASP A 29 -19.60 -0.87 -41.39
CA ASP A 29 -20.78 -1.24 -42.16
C ASP A 29 -21.39 0.01 -42.80
N SER A 30 -21.00 0.27 -44.05
CA SER A 30 -21.55 1.37 -44.87
C SER A 30 -22.79 0.96 -45.67
N ILE A 31 -23.24 -0.30 -45.56
CA ILE A 31 -24.21 -0.89 -46.50
C ILE A 31 -25.58 -1.17 -45.85
N TYR A 32 -25.68 -1.31 -44.52
CA TYR A 32 -26.94 -1.58 -43.82
C TYR A 32 -27.21 -0.63 -42.65
N SER A 33 -28.50 -0.38 -42.37
CA SER A 33 -28.93 0.38 -41.20
C SER A 33 -28.53 -0.35 -39.92
N LYS A 34 -27.71 0.29 -39.09
CA LYS A 34 -27.20 -0.28 -37.85
C LYS A 34 -28.33 -0.73 -36.93
N THR A 35 -28.23 -1.94 -36.37
CA THR A 35 -29.27 -2.47 -35.48
C THR A 35 -29.11 -1.97 -34.04
N ASN A 36 -30.18 -2.06 -33.24
CA ASN A 36 -30.16 -1.67 -31.83
C ASN A 36 -29.06 -2.39 -31.02
N LEU A 37 -28.77 -3.65 -31.37
CA LEU A 37 -27.73 -4.44 -30.72
C LEU A 37 -26.32 -3.86 -30.96
N GLU A 38 -26.07 -3.27 -32.12
CA GLU A 38 -24.78 -2.70 -32.46
C GLU A 38 -24.51 -1.40 -31.70
N TRP A 39 -25.53 -0.54 -31.61
CA TRP A 39 -25.46 0.67 -30.81
C TRP A 39 -25.25 0.36 -29.32
N LEU A 40 -25.97 -0.64 -28.81
CA LEU A 40 -25.81 -1.10 -27.44
C LEU A 40 -24.40 -1.68 -27.20
N SER A 41 -23.90 -2.47 -28.14
CA SER A 41 -22.55 -3.04 -28.07
C SER A 41 -21.48 -1.97 -28.05
N LEU A 42 -21.58 -0.96 -28.93
CA LEU A 42 -20.71 0.21 -28.93
C LEU A 42 -20.76 0.96 -27.58
N ALA A 43 -21.95 1.15 -27.01
CA ALA A 43 -22.11 1.86 -25.75
C ALA A 43 -21.34 1.16 -24.61
N PHE A 44 -21.40 -0.18 -24.52
CA PHE A 44 -20.64 -0.94 -23.53
C PHE A 44 -19.13 -0.86 -23.77
N VAL A 45 -18.67 -0.92 -25.04
CA VAL A 45 -17.24 -0.76 -25.36
C VAL A 45 -16.74 0.61 -24.91
N ILE A 46 -17.44 1.70 -25.28
CA ILE A 46 -17.09 3.06 -24.86
C ILE A 46 -17.11 3.18 -23.34
N LEU A 47 -18.10 2.61 -22.66
CA LEU A 47 -18.16 2.60 -21.20
C LEU A 47 -16.94 1.90 -20.59
N SER A 48 -16.49 0.79 -21.19
CA SER A 48 -15.31 0.06 -20.73
C SER A 48 -14.01 0.82 -20.96
N GLU A 49 -13.88 1.54 -22.09
CA GLU A 49 -12.76 2.44 -22.37
C GLU A 49 -12.71 3.59 -21.37
N ILE A 50 -13.85 4.24 -21.13
CA ILE A 50 -13.96 5.31 -20.12
C ILE A 50 -13.56 4.77 -18.75
N ALA A 51 -14.05 3.60 -18.34
CA ALA A 51 -13.68 2.98 -17.07
C ALA A 51 -12.17 2.71 -16.96
N LEU A 52 -11.55 2.19 -18.03
CA LEU A 52 -10.11 1.93 -18.09
C LEU A 52 -9.29 3.22 -17.98
N PHE A 53 -9.58 4.24 -18.78
CA PHE A 53 -8.81 5.48 -18.82
C PHE A 53 -9.09 6.38 -17.61
N ALA A 54 -10.34 6.47 -17.15
CA ALA A 54 -10.68 7.19 -15.92
C ALA A 54 -10.04 6.52 -14.70
N GLY A 55 -10.15 5.19 -14.59
CA GLY A 55 -9.57 4.42 -13.48
C GLY A 55 -8.05 4.55 -13.41
N THR A 56 -7.35 4.41 -14.54
CA THR A 56 -5.88 4.58 -14.61
C THR A 56 -5.44 6.02 -14.30
N THR A 57 -6.24 7.02 -14.68
CA THR A 57 -5.98 8.44 -14.39
C THR A 57 -6.15 8.74 -12.89
N ILE A 58 -7.24 8.28 -12.28
CA ILE A 58 -7.49 8.44 -10.84
C ILE A 58 -6.36 7.79 -10.01
N MET A 59 -5.92 6.59 -10.39
CA MET A 59 -4.79 5.93 -9.71
C MET A 59 -3.47 6.67 -9.88
N SER A 60 -3.28 7.35 -11.00
CA SER A 60 -2.08 8.15 -11.25
C SER A 60 -2.06 9.45 -10.42
N LEU A 61 -3.23 9.92 -9.99
CA LEU A 61 -3.39 11.06 -9.07
C LEU A 61 -3.17 10.68 -7.61
N GLN A 62 -3.39 9.43 -7.21
CA GLN A 62 -3.22 8.99 -5.82
C GLN A 62 -1.72 8.85 -5.44
N VAL A 63 -1.19 9.88 -4.77
CA VAL A 63 0.22 9.94 -4.32
C VAL A 63 0.38 9.28 -2.93
N SER A 64 0.18 7.96 -2.80
CA SER A 64 0.45 7.25 -1.53
C SER A 64 1.79 6.47 -1.56
N PRO A 65 2.64 6.44 -0.51
CA PRO A 65 4.04 6.08 -0.68
C PRO A 65 4.38 4.58 -0.70
N THR A 66 3.55 3.68 -0.19
CA THR A 66 4.04 2.31 0.12
C THR A 66 3.00 1.25 -0.24
N ASN A 67 3.43 0.17 -0.90
CA ASN A 67 2.64 -0.92 -1.50
C ASN A 67 1.84 -0.66 -2.80
N LYS A 68 2.15 0.46 -3.47
CA LYS A 68 1.56 0.84 -4.77
C LYS A 68 1.64 -0.21 -5.88
N MET A 69 2.72 -0.99 -5.98
CA MET A 69 2.97 -1.71 -7.24
C MET A 69 2.01 -2.87 -7.45
N LEU A 70 1.78 -3.71 -6.43
CA LEU A 70 0.87 -4.86 -6.53
C LEU A 70 -0.57 -4.40 -6.71
N ILE A 71 -1.02 -3.45 -5.89
CA ILE A 71 -2.40 -2.94 -5.93
C ILE A 71 -2.67 -2.21 -7.24
N ARG A 72 -1.77 -1.31 -7.67
CA ARG A 72 -1.91 -0.60 -8.94
C ARG A 72 -1.87 -1.55 -10.12
N SER A 73 -0.97 -2.54 -10.11
CA SER A 73 -0.92 -3.56 -11.16
C SER A 73 -2.22 -4.35 -11.20
N GLY A 74 -2.74 -4.78 -10.05
CA GLY A 74 -3.97 -5.57 -9.95
C GLY A 74 -5.21 -4.81 -10.41
N MET A 75 -5.35 -3.54 -10.06
CA MET A 75 -6.49 -2.74 -10.52
C MET A 75 -6.39 -2.42 -12.01
N ILE A 76 -5.21 -2.07 -12.53
CA ILE A 76 -5.01 -1.82 -13.97
C ILE A 76 -5.25 -3.10 -14.77
N SER A 77 -4.74 -4.25 -14.33
CA SER A 77 -4.97 -5.52 -15.01
C SER A 77 -6.46 -5.89 -15.01
N THR A 78 -7.17 -5.66 -13.91
CA THR A 78 -8.61 -5.93 -13.82
C THR A 78 -9.41 -5.07 -14.80
N LEU A 79 -9.13 -3.77 -14.86
CA LEU A 79 -9.77 -2.86 -15.82
C LEU A 79 -9.43 -3.20 -17.28
N PHE A 80 -8.19 -3.64 -17.53
CA PHE A 80 -7.77 -4.05 -18.87
C PHE A 80 -8.47 -5.34 -19.30
N ILE A 81 -8.54 -6.35 -18.41
CA ILE A 81 -9.29 -7.59 -18.66
C ILE A 81 -10.76 -7.29 -18.92
N TYR A 82 -11.37 -6.39 -18.13
CA TYR A 82 -12.74 -5.94 -18.37
C TYR A 82 -12.92 -5.36 -19.77
N TRP A 83 -12.06 -4.43 -20.19
CA TRP A 83 -12.09 -3.85 -21.54
C TRP A 83 -11.94 -4.92 -22.63
N VAL A 84 -10.96 -5.84 -22.50
CA VAL A 84 -10.75 -6.92 -23.46
C VAL A 84 -12.00 -7.82 -23.57
N ILE A 85 -12.58 -8.23 -22.44
CA ILE A 85 -13.77 -9.08 -22.44
C ILE A 85 -14.94 -8.35 -23.12
N THR A 86 -15.16 -7.07 -22.81
CA THR A 86 -16.24 -6.28 -23.43
C THR A 86 -16.04 -6.12 -24.93
N VAL A 87 -14.82 -5.88 -25.41
CA VAL A 87 -14.49 -5.83 -26.84
C VAL A 87 -14.74 -7.19 -27.51
N VAL A 88 -14.30 -8.29 -26.90
CA VAL A 88 -14.56 -9.64 -27.41
C VAL A 88 -16.06 -9.91 -27.50
N CYS A 89 -16.83 -9.60 -26.45
CA CYS A 89 -18.29 -9.71 -26.48
C CYS A 89 -18.93 -8.87 -27.59
N ALA A 90 -18.37 -7.70 -27.89
CA ALA A 90 -18.84 -6.85 -28.99
C ALA A 90 -18.59 -7.47 -30.37
N PHE A 91 -17.43 -8.11 -30.57
CA PHE A 91 -17.15 -8.87 -31.80
C PHE A 91 -18.09 -10.07 -31.98
N PHE A 92 -18.42 -10.77 -30.89
CA PHE A 92 -19.33 -11.92 -30.90
C PHE A 92 -20.81 -11.56 -30.70
N LYS A 93 -21.19 -10.28 -30.89
CA LYS A 93 -22.57 -9.81 -30.72
C LYS A 93 -23.59 -10.60 -31.56
N ASN A 94 -23.18 -11.10 -32.73
CA ASN A 94 -24.05 -11.83 -33.65
C ASN A 94 -24.67 -13.11 -33.03
N ILE A 95 -24.03 -13.68 -32.01
CA ILE A 95 -24.59 -14.83 -31.26
C ILE A 95 -25.87 -14.44 -30.50
N PHE A 96 -26.07 -13.14 -30.22
CA PHE A 96 -27.18 -12.60 -29.43
C PHE A 96 -28.22 -11.85 -30.25
N ILE A 97 -28.26 -12.02 -31.58
CA ILE A 97 -29.20 -11.32 -32.46
C ILE A 97 -30.66 -11.49 -31.99
N ASP A 98 -31.04 -12.70 -31.60
CA ASP A 98 -32.40 -13.01 -31.15
C ASP A 98 -32.63 -12.80 -29.65
N ASN A 99 -31.57 -12.48 -28.89
CA ASN A 99 -31.63 -12.38 -27.43
C ASN A 99 -30.86 -11.17 -26.88
N LEU A 100 -31.38 -9.97 -27.20
CA LEU A 100 -30.85 -8.70 -26.70
C LEU A 100 -30.79 -8.63 -25.17
N LYS A 101 -31.80 -9.19 -24.47
CA LYS A 101 -31.84 -9.24 -23.00
C LYS A 101 -30.68 -10.05 -22.44
N GLY A 102 -30.36 -11.19 -23.06
CA GLY A 102 -29.23 -12.03 -22.69
C GLY A 102 -27.89 -11.28 -22.80
N TYR A 103 -27.71 -10.48 -23.86
CA TYR A 103 -26.51 -9.66 -24.04
C TYR A 103 -26.37 -8.60 -22.92
N ILE A 104 -27.46 -7.89 -22.60
CA ILE A 104 -27.46 -6.90 -21.51
C ILE A 104 -27.10 -7.55 -20.17
N VAL A 105 -27.74 -8.68 -19.85
CA VAL A 105 -27.49 -9.41 -18.60
C VAL A 105 -26.04 -9.85 -18.52
N LEU A 106 -25.46 -10.36 -19.61
CA LEU A 106 -24.06 -10.75 -19.65
C LEU A 106 -23.12 -9.56 -19.35
N GLN A 107 -23.35 -8.40 -19.97
CA GLN A 107 -22.54 -7.21 -19.73
C GLN A 107 -22.67 -6.70 -18.29
N ILE A 108 -23.88 -6.71 -17.72
CA ILE A 108 -24.11 -6.34 -16.32
C ILE A 108 -23.35 -7.29 -15.37
N ILE A 109 -23.36 -8.61 -15.64
CA ILE A 109 -22.62 -9.59 -14.84
C ILE A 109 -21.11 -9.30 -14.89
N ILE A 110 -20.56 -9.02 -16.08
CA ILE A 110 -19.14 -8.68 -16.24
C ILE A 110 -18.78 -7.43 -15.44
N ILE A 111 -19.61 -6.38 -15.50
CA ILE A 111 -19.44 -5.14 -14.72
C ILE A 111 -19.47 -5.44 -13.22
N ALA A 112 -20.44 -6.24 -12.76
CA ALA A 112 -20.59 -6.59 -11.35
C ALA A 112 -19.38 -7.35 -10.81
N ILE A 113 -18.89 -8.36 -11.54
CA ILE A 113 -17.69 -9.12 -11.17
C ILE A 113 -16.47 -8.19 -11.09
N THR A 114 -16.29 -7.33 -12.09
CA THR A 114 -15.19 -6.35 -12.13
C THR A 114 -15.23 -5.42 -10.93
N ALA A 115 -16.41 -4.91 -10.58
CA ALA A 115 -16.60 -4.03 -9.42
C ALA A 115 -16.26 -4.75 -8.10
N ILE A 116 -16.71 -6.01 -7.93
CA ILE A 116 -16.39 -6.83 -6.75
C ILE A 116 -14.88 -7.00 -6.59
N ILE A 117 -14.18 -7.36 -7.67
CA ILE A 117 -12.71 -7.54 -7.64
C ILE A 117 -12.01 -6.23 -7.24
N ILE A 118 -12.43 -5.09 -7.80
CA ILE A 118 -11.86 -3.79 -7.46
C ILE A 118 -12.07 -3.45 -5.96
N ILE A 119 -13.27 -3.71 -5.43
CA ILE A 119 -13.58 -3.49 -4.01
C ILE A 119 -12.68 -4.36 -3.12
N LEU A 120 -12.51 -5.64 -3.46
CA LEU A 120 -11.64 -6.56 -2.72
C LEU A 120 -10.18 -6.11 -2.75
N LEU A 121 -9.66 -5.72 -3.92
CA LEU A 121 -8.30 -5.20 -4.06
C LEU A 121 -8.10 -3.93 -3.21
N ASN A 122 -9.10 -3.04 -3.17
CA ASN A 122 -9.03 -1.82 -2.37
C ASN A 122 -9.09 -2.11 -0.86
N SER A 123 -9.88 -3.08 -0.41
CA SER A 123 -9.92 -3.52 0.99
C SER A 123 -8.59 -4.11 1.45
N LEU A 124 -7.96 -4.94 0.60
CA LEU A 124 -6.61 -5.45 0.87
C LEU A 124 -5.59 -4.31 0.91
N ALA A 125 -5.72 -3.32 0.02
CA ALA A 125 -4.85 -2.16 -0.03
C ALA A 125 -4.84 -1.35 1.26
N THR A 126 -6.00 -1.06 1.83
CA THR A 126 -6.09 -0.29 3.07
C THR A 126 -5.50 -1.05 4.25
N ARG A 127 -5.77 -2.37 4.33
CA ARG A 127 -5.19 -3.23 5.37
C ARG A 127 -3.67 -3.25 5.31
N VAL A 128 -3.13 -3.45 4.11
CA VAL A 128 -1.69 -3.49 3.85
C VAL A 128 -1.04 -2.13 4.17
N ARG A 129 -1.68 -1.02 3.81
CA ARG A 129 -1.20 0.33 4.14
C ARG A 129 -1.08 0.54 5.65
N HIS A 130 -2.07 0.11 6.43
CA HIS A 130 -2.02 0.27 7.88
C HIS A 130 -0.89 -0.55 8.54
N VAL A 131 -0.57 -1.73 7.99
CA VAL A 131 0.56 -2.53 8.45
C VAL A 131 1.88 -1.82 8.12
N ASP A 132 2.03 -1.32 6.90
CA ASP A 132 3.21 -0.56 6.47
C ASP A 132 3.43 0.69 7.33
N GLU A 133 2.38 1.49 7.57
CA GLU A 133 2.45 2.70 8.39
C GLU A 133 2.94 2.38 9.80
N ARG A 134 2.45 1.30 10.41
CA ARG A 134 2.92 0.83 11.73
C ARG A 134 4.39 0.41 11.70
N ILE A 135 4.83 -0.29 10.65
CA ILE A 135 6.23 -0.71 10.51
C ILE A 135 7.14 0.52 10.32
N VAL A 136 6.75 1.48 9.50
CA VAL A 136 7.50 2.74 9.28
C VAL A 136 7.58 3.55 10.57
N HIS A 137 6.47 3.69 11.28
CA HIS A 137 6.44 4.37 12.58
C HIS A 137 7.34 3.68 13.61
N SER A 138 7.21 2.36 13.76
CA SER A 138 8.06 1.56 14.67
C SER A 138 9.55 1.72 14.35
N LYS A 139 9.91 1.62 13.06
CA LYS A 139 11.29 1.82 12.62
C LYS A 139 11.81 3.21 12.99
N GLY A 140 11.01 4.26 12.75
CA GLY A 140 11.38 5.63 13.12
C GLY A 140 11.60 5.79 14.62
N LEU A 141 10.74 5.18 15.43
CA LEU A 141 10.84 5.19 16.90
C LEU A 141 12.10 4.45 17.39
N MET A 142 12.42 3.29 16.79
CA MET A 142 13.64 2.53 17.11
C MET A 142 14.92 3.27 16.70
N ASP A 143 14.93 3.92 15.53
CA ASP A 143 16.07 4.74 15.09
C ASP A 143 16.27 5.97 16.01
N ASP A 144 15.19 6.57 16.51
CA ASP A 144 15.27 7.63 17.53
C ASP A 144 15.85 7.13 18.86
N CYS A 145 15.35 6.01 19.37
CA CYS A 145 15.89 5.34 20.55
C CYS A 145 17.39 5.05 20.40
N GLN A 146 17.83 4.56 19.24
CA GLN A 146 19.23 4.30 18.97
C GLN A 146 20.08 5.58 19.01
N LYS A 147 19.59 6.69 18.42
CA LYS A 147 20.29 7.99 18.46
C LYS A 147 20.43 8.51 19.89
N ARG A 148 19.37 8.39 20.68
CA ARG A 148 19.34 8.81 22.09
C ARG A 148 20.33 8.01 22.94
N LEU A 149 20.33 6.68 22.82
CA LEU A 149 21.31 5.81 23.48
C LEU A 149 22.75 6.09 23.03
N PHE A 150 22.97 6.40 21.75
CA PHE A 150 24.28 6.84 21.27
C PHE A 150 24.73 8.16 21.90
N GLY A 151 23.81 9.12 22.06
CA GLY A 151 24.08 10.38 22.76
C GLY A 151 24.46 10.16 24.22
N LEU A 152 23.73 9.29 24.93
CA LEU A 152 24.04 8.94 26.32
C LEU A 152 25.40 8.26 26.46
N LYS A 153 25.69 7.22 25.66
CA LYS A 153 26.95 6.46 25.79
C LYS A 153 28.20 7.27 25.42
N SER A 154 28.05 8.31 24.60
CA SER A 154 29.14 9.16 24.12
C SER A 154 29.40 10.36 25.04
N ASN A 155 28.58 10.54 26.08
CA ASN A 155 28.70 11.66 27.00
C ASN A 155 29.64 11.32 28.15
N ASN A 156 30.75 12.06 28.27
CA ASN A 156 31.76 11.89 29.30
C ASN A 156 31.23 12.08 30.74
N ARG A 157 30.04 12.68 30.92
CA ARG A 157 29.39 12.80 32.23
C ARG A 157 28.88 11.45 32.79
N TYR A 158 28.74 10.43 31.94
CA TYR A 158 28.14 9.15 32.30
C TYR A 158 29.14 7.98 32.19
N THR A 159 30.44 8.26 32.36
CA THR A 159 31.52 7.25 32.29
C THR A 159 31.29 6.05 33.20
N GLN A 160 30.73 6.26 34.39
CA GLN A 160 30.38 5.17 35.33
C GLN A 160 29.32 4.18 34.78
N PHE A 161 28.49 4.62 33.82
CA PHE A 161 27.44 3.80 33.19
C PHE A 161 27.78 3.42 31.74
N GLN A 162 29.01 3.67 31.29
CA GLN A 162 29.37 3.51 29.89
C GLN A 162 29.18 2.09 29.39
N LYS A 163 29.55 1.07 30.20
CA LYS A 163 29.36 -0.34 29.85
C LYS A 163 27.87 -0.72 29.74
N PRO A 164 27.02 -0.49 30.75
CA PRO A 164 25.57 -0.71 30.63
C PRO A 164 24.91 0.00 29.43
N LEU A 165 25.28 1.26 29.17
CA LEU A 165 24.77 2.06 28.05
C LEU A 165 25.23 1.50 26.69
N ASN A 166 26.47 1.02 26.60
CA ASN A 166 26.98 0.39 25.38
C ASN A 166 26.27 -0.93 25.09
N ASP A 167 25.98 -1.74 26.13
CA ASP A 167 25.25 -3.00 25.96
C ASP A 167 23.86 -2.77 25.36
N ILE A 168 23.06 -1.85 25.91
CA ILE A 168 21.71 -1.57 25.40
C ILE A 168 21.74 -0.97 23.99
N TYR A 169 22.75 -0.14 23.70
CA TYR A 169 22.96 0.41 22.37
C TYR A 169 23.26 -0.68 21.34
N GLU A 170 24.21 -1.58 21.62
CA GLU A 170 24.56 -2.66 20.68
C GLU A 170 23.40 -3.66 20.53
N MET A 171 22.66 -3.97 21.61
CA MET A 171 21.45 -4.80 21.55
C MET A 171 20.36 -4.21 20.64
N LEU A 172 20.18 -2.89 20.64
CA LEU A 172 19.21 -2.23 19.77
C LEU A 172 19.73 -2.09 18.34
N LYS A 173 21.03 -1.79 18.17
CA LYS A 173 21.70 -1.61 16.87
C LYS A 173 21.70 -2.89 16.03
N TYR A 174 22.01 -4.04 16.65
CA TYR A 174 21.95 -5.36 15.99
C TYR A 174 20.61 -6.08 16.19
N GLY A 175 19.66 -5.43 16.85
CA GLY A 175 18.29 -5.91 16.93
C GLY A 175 17.59 -5.85 15.58
N ASP A 176 16.47 -6.57 15.49
CA ASP A 176 15.69 -6.63 14.26
C ASP A 176 14.95 -5.32 14.01
N LYS A 177 15.35 -4.55 12.99
CA LYS A 177 14.78 -3.22 12.73
C LYS A 177 13.51 -3.25 11.88
N ILE A 178 13.11 -4.43 11.40
CA ILE A 178 12.02 -4.57 10.43
C ILE A 178 10.83 -5.24 11.10
N GLY A 179 9.81 -4.45 11.39
CA GLY A 179 8.54 -4.88 11.97
C GLY A 179 8.07 -3.91 13.04
N SER A 180 6.85 -4.10 13.52
CA SER A 180 6.27 -3.37 14.65
C SER A 180 6.04 -4.31 15.82
N SER A 181 6.38 -3.89 17.03
CA SER A 181 6.17 -4.65 18.26
C SER A 181 5.31 -3.86 19.24
N THR A 182 4.62 -4.57 20.13
CA THR A 182 3.75 -3.96 21.14
C THR A 182 4.54 -3.16 22.18
N VAL A 183 5.83 -3.48 22.36
CA VAL A 183 6.69 -2.86 23.38
C VAL A 183 7.54 -1.70 22.84
N ASP A 184 7.38 -1.30 21.58
CA ASP A 184 8.20 -0.23 20.98
C ASP A 184 8.08 1.10 21.75
N THR A 185 6.86 1.47 22.12
CA THR A 185 6.58 2.68 22.91
C THR A 185 7.12 2.56 24.34
N GLU A 186 7.02 1.38 24.95
CA GLU A 186 7.57 1.11 26.28
C GLU A 186 9.10 1.29 26.31
N ILE A 187 9.80 0.80 25.28
CA ILE A 187 11.26 1.00 25.15
C ILE A 187 11.61 2.49 25.10
N SER A 188 10.89 3.28 24.29
CA SER A 188 11.14 4.73 24.19
C SER A 188 10.85 5.47 25.50
N ASN A 189 9.78 5.07 26.21
CA ASN A 189 9.45 5.64 27.51
C ASN A 189 10.54 5.32 28.55
N GLU A 190 11.03 4.08 28.59
CA GLU A 190 12.10 3.68 29.51
C GLU A 190 13.44 4.37 29.19
N ILE A 191 13.77 4.58 27.92
CA ILE A 191 14.93 5.40 27.54
C ILE A 191 14.76 6.86 28.01
N THR A 192 13.54 7.39 27.94
CA THR A 192 13.23 8.74 28.47
C THR A 192 13.39 8.79 29.99
N ASN A 193 12.98 7.74 30.69
CA ASN A 193 13.17 7.62 32.13
C ASN A 193 14.66 7.53 32.48
N LEU A 194 15.44 6.79 31.69
CA LEU A 194 16.90 6.69 31.84
C LEU A 194 17.58 8.05 31.65
N GLU A 195 17.22 8.81 30.62
CA GLU A 195 17.75 10.16 30.39
C GLU A 195 17.48 11.09 31.57
N LYS A 196 16.25 11.07 32.10
CA LYS A 196 15.87 11.86 33.28
C LYS A 196 16.63 11.44 34.52
N ALA A 197 16.77 10.14 34.77
CA ALA A 197 17.51 9.60 35.91
C ALA A 197 18.99 10.00 35.87
N LEU A 198 19.61 9.95 34.68
CA LEU A 198 21.01 10.35 34.48
C LEU A 198 21.21 11.87 34.55
N ALA A 199 20.19 12.67 34.22
CA ALA A 199 20.26 14.13 34.33
C ALA A 199 20.12 14.62 35.78
N ASN A 200 19.41 13.86 36.64
CA ASN A 200 19.09 14.28 37.99
C ASN A 200 20.23 13.95 38.98
N LYS A 201 20.84 14.96 39.59
CA LYS A 201 22.05 14.81 40.41
C LYS A 201 21.81 14.32 41.85
N GLU A 202 20.56 14.23 42.30
CA GLU A 202 20.19 14.08 43.72
C GLU A 202 19.81 12.66 44.16
N ALA A 203 19.59 11.71 43.24
CA ALA A 203 19.21 10.33 43.59
C ALA A 203 20.44 9.42 43.75
N PRO A 204 20.39 8.37 44.61
CA PRO A 204 21.41 7.32 44.62
C PRO A 204 21.43 6.62 43.26
N LEU A 205 22.38 7.07 42.43
CA LEU A 205 22.40 6.87 40.98
C LEU A 205 22.54 5.42 40.52
N THR A 206 22.99 4.49 41.35
CA THR A 206 23.36 3.13 40.91
C THR A 206 22.16 2.18 40.84
N SER A 207 21.44 1.97 41.95
CA SER A 207 20.36 0.97 42.03
C SER A 207 19.18 1.24 41.08
N ASN A 208 18.75 2.50 40.98
CA ASN A 208 17.62 2.88 40.12
C ASN A 208 17.98 2.80 38.63
N THR A 209 19.19 3.26 38.27
CA THR A 209 19.68 3.22 36.88
C THR A 209 19.90 1.79 36.39
N ASP A 210 20.46 0.92 37.24
CA ASP A 210 20.64 -0.49 36.89
C ASP A 210 19.31 -1.21 36.65
N THR A 211 18.28 -0.87 37.43
CA THR A 211 16.91 -1.39 37.24
C THR A 211 16.32 -0.93 35.90
N ILE A 212 16.43 0.36 35.57
CA ILE A 212 15.94 0.91 34.28
C ILE A 212 16.68 0.26 33.11
N VAL A 213 18.01 0.11 33.19
CA VAL A 213 18.79 -0.56 32.15
C VAL A 213 18.38 -2.03 32.01
N GLY A 214 18.14 -2.73 33.13
CA GLY A 214 17.62 -4.09 33.14
C GLY A 214 16.27 -4.21 32.42
N ASN A 215 15.35 -3.29 32.69
CA ASN A 215 14.05 -3.21 32.05
C ASN A 215 14.17 -2.97 30.54
N ILE A 216 15.02 -2.02 30.11
CA ILE A 216 15.28 -1.77 28.69
C ILE A 216 15.83 -3.03 28.00
N LYS A 217 16.80 -3.73 28.62
CA LYS A 217 17.34 -5.00 28.09
C LYS A 217 16.25 -6.06 27.94
N PHE A 218 15.38 -6.20 28.94
CA PHE A 218 14.25 -7.13 28.90
C PHE A 218 13.29 -6.78 27.76
N LEU A 219 12.89 -5.51 27.62
CA LEU A 219 11.99 -5.05 26.58
C LEU A 219 12.57 -5.26 25.17
N ILE A 220 13.87 -4.99 24.97
CA ILE A 220 14.54 -5.25 23.68
C ILE A 220 14.53 -6.75 23.34
N LYS A 221 14.77 -7.63 24.33
CA LYS A 221 14.69 -9.09 24.12
C LYS A 221 13.27 -9.53 23.77
N ARG A 222 12.27 -9.03 24.50
CA ARG A 222 10.85 -9.31 24.24
C ARG A 222 10.46 -8.85 22.85
N ARG A 223 10.86 -7.64 22.44
CA ARG A 223 10.66 -7.11 21.08
C ARG A 223 11.22 -8.06 20.02
N ASN A 224 12.48 -8.49 20.16
CA ASN A 224 13.10 -9.40 19.21
C ASN A 224 12.38 -10.77 19.15
N MET A 225 11.84 -11.25 20.27
CA MET A 225 11.01 -12.45 20.32
C MET A 225 9.68 -12.26 19.59
N GLU A 226 8.96 -11.16 19.84
CA GLU A 226 7.71 -10.80 19.15
C GLU A 226 7.91 -10.71 17.64
N LEU A 227 9.01 -10.08 17.19
CA LEU A 227 9.34 -9.97 15.76
C LEU A 227 9.73 -11.31 15.14
N SER A 228 10.50 -12.14 15.85
CA SER A 228 10.85 -13.49 15.40
C SER A 228 9.61 -14.37 15.26
N GLN A 229 8.67 -14.30 16.22
CA GLN A 229 7.39 -15.00 16.14
C GLN A 229 6.53 -14.50 14.98
N ALA A 230 6.41 -13.18 14.81
CA ALA A 230 5.66 -12.59 13.70
C ALA A 230 6.19 -13.02 12.33
N LYS A 231 7.51 -13.18 12.17
CA LYS A 231 8.15 -13.62 10.92
C LYS A 231 7.95 -15.11 10.62
N ARG A 232 7.70 -15.94 11.64
CA ARG A 232 7.49 -17.39 11.46
C ARG A 232 6.07 -17.74 10.99
N GLY A 233 5.17 -16.75 10.93
CA GLY A 233 3.75 -16.97 10.68
C GLY A 233 3.05 -17.43 11.95
N SER A 234 1.84 -16.92 12.19
CA SER A 234 0.97 -17.49 13.23
C SER A 234 0.54 -18.88 12.76
N TYR A 235 0.77 -19.90 13.59
CA TYR A 235 0.10 -21.19 13.43
C TYR A 235 -1.42 -21.02 13.50
#